data_AF-A0A970BCK5-F1
#
_entry.id   AF-A0A970BCK5-F1
#
_cell.length_a   1.000
_cell.length_b   1.000
_cell.length_c   1.000
_cell.angle_alpha   90.00
_cell.angle_beta   90.00
_cell.angle_gamma   90.00
#
_symmetry.space_group_name_H-M   'P 1'
#
loop_
_entity.id
_entity.type
_entity.pdbx_description
1 polymer ?
#
loop_
_entity_poly.entity_id
_entity_poly.type
_entity_poly.pdbx_seq_one_letter_code
_entity_poly.pdbx_strand_id
1 'polypeptide(L)'
;IIVTYDGRKQKDFGFIMDRVVMVQNGERMDRERISISATVEEDFSHLTAEERARAPKVNFVNTEHNFGNVKSGVVIKHDFEFKNTGKSDLHIRKVRASCGCTPTNPEKMLIKPGETSKIGMSFNTTGRKGNQHKTITVITNDPDNPSTVLRVRGMIED
;
A
#
# COMPACT_ATOMS: atom_id res chain seq x y z
N ILE A 1 -31.19 -5.62 -9.62
CA ILE A 1 -29.84 -5.56 -10.22
C ILE A 1 -28.98 -6.54 -9.45
N ILE A 2 -28.36 -7.51 -10.11
CA ILE A 2 -27.40 -8.42 -9.49
C ILE A 2 -26.01 -7.95 -9.90
N VAL A 3 -25.13 -7.77 -8.92
CA VAL A 3 -23.74 -7.38 -9.13
C VAL A 3 -22.86 -8.56 -8.73
N THR A 4 -22.01 -9.01 -9.64
CA THR A 4 -21.03 -10.09 -9.39
C THR A 4 -19.63 -9.50 -9.46
N TYR A 5 -18.79 -9.81 -8.48
CA TYR A 5 -17.40 -9.39 -8.43
C TYR A 5 -16.48 -10.61 -8.58
N ASP A 6 -15.63 -10.62 -9.62
CA ASP A 6 -14.63 -11.67 -9.84
C ASP A 6 -13.23 -11.10 -9.58
N GLY A 7 -12.70 -11.30 -8.38
CA GLY A 7 -11.40 -10.78 -7.97
C GLY A 7 -10.24 -11.28 -8.82
N ARG A 8 -10.37 -12.42 -9.51
CA ARG A 8 -9.31 -12.97 -10.39
C ARG A 8 -9.12 -12.16 -11.67
N LYS A 9 -10.13 -11.38 -12.06
CA LYS A 9 -10.05 -10.47 -13.22
C LYS A 9 -9.43 -9.12 -12.85
N GLN A 10 -9.17 -8.90 -11.57
CA GLN A 10 -8.56 -7.66 -11.12
C GLN A 10 -7.06 -7.68 -11.39
N LYS A 11 -6.55 -6.55 -11.90
CA LYS A 11 -5.12 -6.35 -12.22
C LYS A 11 -4.38 -5.56 -11.14
N ASP A 12 -4.98 -5.48 -9.96
CA ASP A 12 -4.56 -4.63 -8.87
C ASP A 12 -4.77 -5.35 -7.52
N PHE A 13 -3.97 -4.99 -6.52
CA PHE A 13 -3.97 -5.61 -5.19
C PHE A 13 -4.41 -4.62 -4.09
N GLY A 14 -4.82 -5.16 -2.95
CA GLY A 14 -5.28 -4.40 -1.79
C GLY A 14 -6.70 -3.87 -1.95
N PHE A 15 -7.06 -2.85 -1.18
CA PHE A 15 -8.40 -2.27 -1.19
C PHE A 15 -8.71 -1.58 -2.53
N ILE A 16 -9.80 -1.98 -3.15
CA ILE A 16 -10.26 -1.47 -4.44
C ILE A 16 -11.70 -1.03 -4.25
N MET A 17 -12.04 0.12 -4.84
CA MET A 17 -13.39 0.67 -4.82
C MET A 17 -13.82 0.96 -6.25
N ASP A 18 -14.62 0.07 -6.79
CA ASP A 18 -15.24 0.22 -8.10
C ASP A 18 -16.58 0.93 -7.96
N ARG A 19 -16.93 1.73 -8.95
CA ARG A 19 -18.18 2.49 -8.97
C ARG A 19 -19.01 2.06 -10.15
N VAL A 20 -20.22 1.58 -9.87
CA VAL A 20 -21.24 1.34 -10.88
C VAL A 20 -22.09 2.60 -10.97
N VAL A 21 -22.07 3.23 -12.14
CA VAL A 21 -22.92 4.39 -12.45
C VAL A 21 -24.17 3.87 -13.14
N MET A 22 -25.32 4.29 -12.62
CA MET A 22 -26.62 3.95 -13.18
C MET A 22 -26.97 4.88 -14.34
N VAL A 23 -27.65 4.34 -15.36
CA VAL A 23 -28.25 5.12 -16.45
C VAL A 23 -29.73 4.77 -16.49
N GLN A 24 -30.60 5.77 -16.41
CA GLN A 24 -32.05 5.61 -16.47
C GLN A 24 -32.59 6.49 -17.59
N ASN A 25 -33.32 5.90 -18.54
CA ASN A 25 -33.89 6.61 -19.70
C ASN A 25 -32.86 7.39 -20.54
N GLY A 26 -31.62 6.88 -20.63
CA GLY A 26 -30.52 7.56 -21.33
C GLY A 26 -29.85 8.67 -20.52
N GLU A 27 -30.38 9.03 -19.36
CA GLU A 27 -29.77 10.00 -18.45
C GLU A 27 -28.89 9.30 -17.42
N ARG A 28 -27.68 9.83 -17.26
CA ARG A 28 -26.70 9.33 -16.29
C ARG A 28 -27.10 9.79 -14.89
N MET A 29 -27.35 8.83 -14.01
CA MET A 29 -27.73 9.06 -12.62
C MET A 29 -26.48 9.24 -11.76
N ASP A 30 -25.95 10.47 -11.71
CA ASP A 30 -24.69 10.73 -11.01
C ASP A 30 -24.79 10.73 -9.47
N ARG A 31 -26.01 10.79 -8.92
CA ARG A 31 -26.25 10.77 -7.47
C ARG A 31 -26.51 9.35 -6.94
N GLU A 32 -26.97 8.45 -7.80
CA GLU A 32 -27.32 7.07 -7.50
C GLU A 32 -26.17 6.16 -7.93
N ARG A 33 -25.20 5.96 -7.01
CA ARG A 33 -24.01 5.15 -7.26
C ARG A 33 -23.98 3.94 -6.35
N ILE A 34 -23.73 2.78 -6.93
CA ILE A 34 -23.39 1.58 -6.18
C ILE A 34 -21.86 1.52 -6.13
N SER A 35 -21.30 1.55 -4.93
CA SER A 35 -19.87 1.33 -4.73
C SER A 35 -19.64 -0.12 -4.35
N ILE A 36 -18.74 -0.79 -5.07
CA ILE A 36 -18.28 -2.14 -4.74
C ILE A 36 -16.89 -1.96 -4.17
N SER A 37 -16.69 -2.38 -2.92
CA SER A 37 -15.37 -2.40 -2.32
C SER A 37 -14.94 -3.83 -2.05
N ALA A 38 -13.69 -4.15 -2.39
CA ALA A 38 -13.07 -5.43 -2.09
C ALA A 38 -11.59 -5.24 -1.73
N THR A 39 -11.02 -6.18 -0.98
CA THR A 39 -9.57 -6.29 -0.80
C THR A 39 -9.10 -7.48 -1.62
N VAL A 40 -8.25 -7.25 -2.62
CA VAL A 40 -7.70 -8.30 -3.47
C VAL A 40 -6.32 -8.70 -2.96
N GLU A 41 -6.15 -9.97 -2.65
CA GLU A 41 -4.93 -10.54 -2.07
C GLU A 41 -4.48 -11.74 -2.91
N GLU A 42 -3.17 -12.01 -2.90
CA GLU A 42 -2.60 -13.19 -3.52
C GLU A 42 -2.88 -14.41 -2.63
N ASP A 43 -3.31 -15.52 -3.23
CA ASP A 43 -3.68 -16.73 -2.48
C ASP A 43 -2.45 -17.62 -2.27
N PHE A 44 -1.98 -17.66 -1.03
CA PHE A 44 -0.84 -18.50 -0.60
C PHE A 44 -1.27 -19.78 0.12
N SER A 45 -2.58 -20.10 0.15
CA SER A 45 -3.10 -21.25 0.88
C SER A 45 -2.67 -22.59 0.27
N HIS A 46 -2.32 -22.59 -1.01
CA HIS A 46 -1.91 -23.77 -1.77
C HIS A 46 -0.41 -24.11 -1.67
N LEU A 47 0.40 -23.26 -1.03
CA LEU A 47 1.84 -23.50 -0.93
C LEU A 47 2.16 -24.66 0.01
N THR A 48 2.99 -25.58 -0.47
CA THR A 48 3.61 -26.63 0.34
C THR A 48 4.60 -26.06 1.37
N ALA A 49 4.99 -26.87 2.35
CA ALA A 49 5.99 -26.48 3.34
C ALA A 49 7.35 -26.16 2.67
N GLU A 50 7.75 -26.94 1.67
CA GLU A 50 8.97 -26.76 0.90
C GLU A 50 8.96 -25.48 0.06
N GLU A 51 7.81 -25.12 -0.52
CA GLU A 51 7.63 -23.85 -1.23
C GLU A 51 7.67 -22.66 -0.27
N ARG A 52 6.97 -22.73 0.86
CA ARG A 52 7.03 -21.70 1.91
C ARG A 52 8.46 -21.53 2.45
N ALA A 53 9.21 -22.61 2.62
CA ALA A 53 10.61 -22.55 3.07
C ALA A 53 11.58 -21.93 2.04
N ARG A 54 11.16 -21.80 0.77
CA ARG A 54 11.91 -21.15 -0.32
C ARG A 54 11.33 -19.81 -0.76
N ALA A 55 10.23 -19.39 -0.17
CA ALA A 55 9.54 -18.15 -0.50
C ALA A 55 10.42 -16.90 -0.27
N PRO A 56 10.10 -15.77 -0.93
CA PRO A 56 10.69 -14.49 -0.58
C PRO A 56 10.25 -14.07 0.83
N LYS A 57 11.06 -13.24 1.50
CA LYS A 57 10.72 -12.68 2.81
C LYS A 57 11.09 -11.21 2.86
N VAL A 58 10.12 -10.34 3.04
CA VAL A 58 10.36 -8.90 3.20
C VAL A 58 10.72 -8.60 4.65
N ASN A 59 11.85 -7.92 4.86
CA ASN A 59 12.26 -7.48 6.19
C ASN A 59 12.60 -5.99 6.17
N PHE A 60 11.71 -5.16 6.71
CA PHE A 60 11.93 -3.73 6.90
C PHE A 60 12.84 -3.48 8.11
N VAL A 61 13.75 -2.51 7.99
CA VAL A 61 14.59 -2.07 9.11
C VAL A 61 13.72 -1.41 10.19
N ASN A 62 12.79 -0.56 9.77
CA ASN A 62 11.77 0.06 10.60
C ASN A 62 10.47 0.17 9.81
N THR A 63 9.34 0.10 10.49
CA THR A 63 8.01 0.31 9.90
C THR A 63 7.35 1.58 10.40
N GLU A 64 8.05 2.42 11.16
CA GLU A 64 7.52 3.65 11.72
C GLU A 64 8.54 4.79 11.65
N HIS A 65 8.06 5.95 11.22
CA HIS A 65 8.79 7.21 11.27
C HIS A 65 7.99 8.24 12.08
N ASN A 66 8.58 8.74 13.15
CA ASN A 66 8.03 9.86 13.90
C ASN A 66 8.81 11.13 13.53
N PHE A 67 8.15 12.09 12.88
CA PHE A 67 8.78 13.36 12.49
C PHE A 67 8.76 14.41 13.63
N GLY A 68 8.23 14.05 14.80
CA GLY A 68 8.17 14.94 15.96
C GLY A 68 7.17 16.09 15.76
N ASN A 69 7.49 17.24 16.33
CA ASN A 69 6.71 18.47 16.19
C ASN A 69 7.31 19.35 15.11
N VAL A 70 6.49 19.75 14.15
CA VAL A 70 6.90 20.63 13.05
C VAL A 70 5.86 21.71 12.81
N LYS A 71 6.29 22.84 12.24
CA LYS A 71 5.36 23.86 11.76
C LYS A 71 4.71 23.46 10.45
N SER A 72 3.50 23.95 10.22
CA SER A 72 2.83 23.85 8.92
C SER A 72 3.69 24.48 7.81
N GLY A 73 3.72 23.85 6.63
CA GLY A 73 4.46 24.34 5.46
C GLY A 73 5.77 23.60 5.15
N VAL A 74 6.18 22.65 5.99
CA VAL A 74 7.34 21.79 5.73
C VAL A 74 6.97 20.55 4.90
N VAL A 75 7.95 20.03 4.16
CA VAL A 75 7.82 18.73 3.47
C VAL A 75 8.65 17.70 4.22
N ILE A 76 7.97 16.75 4.86
CA ILE A 76 8.62 15.61 5.52
C ILE A 76 8.98 14.57 4.47
N LYS A 77 10.21 14.04 4.52
CA LYS A 77 10.67 12.95 3.67
C LYS A 77 11.30 11.86 4.53
N HIS A 78 11.04 10.60 4.19
CA HIS A 78 11.65 9.46 4.86
C HIS A 78 11.74 8.26 3.91
N ASP A 79 12.80 7.48 4.03
CA ASP A 79 13.00 6.24 3.29
C ASP A 79 12.90 5.05 4.25
N PHE A 80 11.95 4.16 3.99
CA PHE A 80 11.82 2.89 4.70
C PHE A 80 12.66 1.83 3.99
N GLU A 81 13.84 1.56 4.53
CA GLU A 81 14.75 0.53 4.02
C GLU A 81 14.25 -0.88 4.36
N PHE A 82 14.43 -1.81 3.42
CA PHE A 82 14.10 -3.21 3.60
C PHE A 82 15.04 -4.12 2.80
N LYS A 83 15.02 -5.40 3.16
CA LYS A 83 15.81 -6.45 2.52
C LYS A 83 14.93 -7.64 2.18
N ASN A 84 15.19 -8.29 1.04
CA ASN A 84 14.67 -9.63 0.80
C ASN A 84 15.56 -10.64 1.55
N THR A 85 15.05 -11.19 2.65
CA THR A 85 15.74 -12.19 3.48
C THR A 85 15.33 -13.63 3.14
N GLY A 86 14.46 -13.80 2.13
CA GLY A 86 14.00 -15.10 1.66
C GLY A 86 14.95 -15.73 0.64
N LYS A 87 14.46 -16.78 -0.03
CA LYS A 87 15.27 -17.56 -1.00
C LYS A 87 14.82 -17.41 -2.45
N SER A 88 13.76 -16.67 -2.71
CA SER A 88 13.24 -16.36 -4.05
C SER A 88 13.07 -14.86 -4.24
N ASP A 89 12.86 -14.41 -5.48
CA ASP A 89 12.66 -13.01 -5.82
C ASP A 89 11.41 -12.43 -5.16
N LEU A 90 11.60 -11.37 -4.36
CA LEU A 90 10.54 -10.61 -3.74
C LEU A 90 9.99 -9.61 -4.76
N HIS A 91 8.71 -9.73 -5.06
CA HIS A 91 7.98 -8.82 -5.92
C HIS A 91 7.12 -7.89 -5.07
N ILE A 92 7.32 -6.59 -5.25
CA ILE A 92 6.38 -5.58 -4.76
C ILE A 92 5.20 -5.60 -5.72
N ARG A 93 4.03 -6.01 -5.23
CA ARG A 93 2.78 -6.00 -6.01
C ARG A 93 2.21 -4.60 -6.09
N LYS A 94 2.26 -3.86 -4.98
CA LYS A 94 1.70 -2.51 -4.88
C LYS A 94 2.29 -1.73 -3.72
N VAL A 95 2.41 -0.41 -3.91
CA VAL A 95 2.63 0.54 -2.82
C VAL A 95 1.48 1.54 -2.85
N ARG A 96 0.80 1.71 -1.71
CA ARG A 96 -0.34 2.62 -1.60
C ARG A 96 -0.22 3.47 -0.35
N ALA A 97 -0.26 4.78 -0.50
CA ALA A 97 -0.37 5.68 0.63
C ALA A 97 -1.83 5.99 1.01
N SER A 98 -2.00 6.31 2.29
CA SER A 98 -3.17 7.02 2.81
C SER A 98 -3.25 8.45 2.28
N CYS A 99 -4.47 9.01 2.23
CA CYS A 99 -4.74 10.33 1.67
C CYS A 99 -3.80 11.43 2.23
N GLY A 100 -3.18 12.18 1.32
CA GLY A 100 -2.32 13.32 1.64
C GLY A 100 -0.85 12.97 1.87
N CYS A 101 -0.46 11.70 1.77
CA CYS A 101 0.93 11.28 1.67
C CYS A 101 1.17 10.78 0.24
N THR A 102 2.29 11.16 -0.37
CA THR A 102 2.70 10.64 -1.68
C THR A 102 3.85 9.66 -1.45
N PRO A 103 3.65 8.35 -1.66
CA PRO A 103 4.75 7.41 -1.64
C PRO A 103 5.58 7.71 -2.88
N THR A 104 6.91 7.75 -2.75
CA THR A 104 7.76 7.72 -3.94
C THR A 104 7.84 6.26 -4.36
N ASN A 105 7.51 6.00 -5.63
CA ASN A 105 7.48 4.65 -6.16
C ASN A 105 8.83 3.95 -5.90
N PRO A 106 8.86 2.67 -5.50
CA PRO A 106 10.12 1.95 -5.31
C PRO A 106 10.98 2.04 -6.57
N GLU A 107 12.30 2.17 -6.38
CA GLU A 107 13.25 2.17 -7.50
C GLU A 107 13.21 0.86 -8.30
N LYS A 108 12.88 -0.26 -7.63
CA LYS A 108 12.73 -1.58 -8.22
C LYS A 108 11.52 -2.30 -7.63
N MET A 109 10.74 -2.96 -8.50
CA MET A 109 9.60 -3.79 -8.09
C MET A 109 10.00 -5.26 -7.84
N LEU A 110 11.20 -5.67 -8.24
CA LEU A 110 11.76 -7.01 -8.03
C LEU A 110 13.07 -6.89 -7.25
N ILE A 111 13.13 -7.54 -6.10
CA ILE A 111 14.26 -7.51 -5.17
C ILE A 111 14.81 -8.93 -5.01
N LYS A 112 16.05 -9.17 -5.45
CA LYS A 112 16.68 -10.50 -5.40
C LYS A 112 16.93 -10.95 -3.96
N PRO A 113 17.08 -12.26 -3.69
CA PRO A 113 17.52 -12.75 -2.39
C PRO A 113 18.77 -12.03 -1.89
N GLY A 114 18.72 -11.50 -0.67
CA GLY A 114 19.80 -10.74 -0.06
C GLY A 114 19.93 -9.28 -0.53
N GLU A 115 19.18 -8.83 -1.53
CA GLU A 115 19.21 -7.45 -2.01
C GLU A 115 18.39 -6.53 -1.07
N THR A 116 18.89 -5.31 -0.89
CA THR A 116 18.25 -4.23 -0.14
C THR A 116 17.60 -3.23 -1.08
N SER A 117 16.48 -2.66 -0.66
CA SER A 117 15.81 -1.55 -1.35
C SER A 117 15.09 -0.66 -0.35
N LYS A 118 14.34 0.34 -0.84
CA LYS A 118 13.67 1.32 0.01
C LYS A 118 12.33 1.77 -0.57
N ILE A 119 11.41 2.10 0.31
CA ILE A 119 10.15 2.78 -0.01
C ILE A 119 10.23 4.20 0.55
N GLY A 120 10.41 5.18 -0.34
CA GLY A 120 10.42 6.57 0.06
C GLY A 120 9.02 7.14 0.23
N MET A 121 8.91 8.18 1.04
CA MET A 121 7.68 8.92 1.26
C MET A 121 7.91 10.42 1.32
N SER A 122 6.90 11.16 0.89
CA SER A 122 6.83 12.61 1.09
C SER A 122 5.47 13.01 1.63
N PHE A 123 5.48 13.88 2.64
CA PHE A 123 4.28 14.42 3.25
C PHE A 123 4.38 15.94 3.35
N ASN A 124 3.53 16.62 2.58
CA ASN A 124 3.41 18.07 2.62
C ASN A 124 2.47 18.47 3.76
N THR A 125 3.01 19.20 4.73
CA THR A 125 2.29 19.65 5.93
C THR A 125 1.49 20.93 5.72
N THR A 126 1.60 21.62 4.57
CA THR A 126 0.85 22.84 4.28
C THR A 126 -0.65 22.62 4.48
N GLY A 127 -1.27 23.46 5.31
CA GLY A 127 -2.70 23.38 5.64
C GLY A 127 -3.09 22.21 6.53
N ARG A 128 -2.11 21.52 7.14
CA ARG A 128 -2.32 20.48 8.15
C ARG A 128 -2.04 21.05 9.54
N LYS A 129 -2.61 20.43 10.58
CA LYS A 129 -2.46 20.79 12.00
C LYS A 129 -2.80 19.62 12.92
N GLY A 130 -2.30 19.66 14.14
CA GLY A 130 -2.53 18.64 15.16
C GLY A 130 -1.84 17.31 14.85
N ASN A 131 -2.22 16.27 15.60
CA ASN A 131 -1.67 14.92 15.44
C ASN A 131 -1.95 14.37 14.04
N GLN A 132 -0.88 13.99 13.35
CA GLN A 132 -0.96 13.31 12.07
C GLN A 132 -0.64 11.82 12.24
N HIS A 133 -1.42 11.00 11.56
CA HIS A 133 -1.16 9.58 11.39
C HIS A 133 -1.38 9.22 9.92
N LYS A 134 -0.30 8.90 9.22
CA LYS A 134 -0.29 8.51 7.81
C LYS A 134 0.27 7.11 7.68
N THR A 135 -0.25 6.36 6.74
CA THR A 135 0.20 5.01 6.43
C THR A 135 0.56 4.86 4.97
N ILE A 136 1.49 3.93 4.71
CA ILE A 136 1.81 3.39 3.39
C ILE A 136 1.70 1.87 3.51
N THR A 137 0.83 1.28 2.72
CA THR A 137 0.68 -0.18 2.61
C THR A 137 1.54 -0.67 1.46
N VAL A 138 2.44 -1.60 1.75
CA VAL A 138 3.28 -2.29 0.78
C VAL A 138 2.79 -3.72 0.67
N ILE A 139 2.33 -4.11 -0.51
CA ILE A 139 1.86 -5.46 -0.81
C ILE A 139 2.96 -6.18 -1.58
N THR A 140 3.31 -7.38 -1.14
CA THR A 140 4.36 -8.20 -1.74
C THR A 140 3.90 -9.64 -1.96
N ASN A 141 4.73 -10.44 -2.63
CA ASN A 141 4.54 -11.88 -2.74
C ASN A 141 5.18 -12.69 -1.59
N ASP A 142 5.49 -12.06 -0.45
CA ASP A 142 5.88 -12.76 0.77
C ASP A 142 4.64 -13.46 1.37
N PRO A 143 4.58 -14.80 1.44
CA PRO A 143 3.41 -15.52 1.91
C PRO A 143 3.21 -15.47 3.44
N ASP A 144 4.21 -15.01 4.19
CA ASP A 144 4.14 -14.83 5.64
C ASP A 144 3.76 -13.37 5.98
N ASN A 145 4.18 -12.40 5.15
CA ASN A 145 3.87 -10.97 5.31
C ASN A 145 3.43 -10.32 3.98
N PRO A 146 2.29 -10.73 3.40
CA PRO A 146 1.87 -10.28 2.08
C PRO A 146 1.51 -8.79 2.04
N SER A 147 1.20 -8.20 3.21
CA SER A 147 0.88 -6.78 3.37
C SER A 147 1.59 -6.22 4.60
N THR A 148 2.47 -5.24 4.38
CA THR A 148 3.17 -4.51 5.45
C THR A 148 2.70 -3.07 5.50
N VAL A 149 2.40 -2.56 6.71
CA VAL A 149 1.98 -1.16 6.92
C VAL A 149 3.11 -0.35 7.53
N LEU A 150 3.60 0.62 6.77
CA LEU A 150 4.56 1.63 7.19
C LEU A 150 3.81 2.86 7.74
N ARG A 151 4.24 3.37 8.89
CA ARG A 151 3.55 4.45 9.63
C ARG A 151 4.40 5.70 9.66
N VAL A 152 3.76 6.85 9.46
CA VAL A 152 4.36 8.17 9.62
C VAL A 152 3.48 8.98 10.57
N ARG A 153 4.06 9.41 11.68
CA ARG A 153 3.33 10.14 12.73
C ARG A 153 4.10 11.37 13.21
N GLY A 154 3.37 12.30 13.81
CA GLY A 154 3.94 13.49 14.45
C GLY A 154 2.87 14.55 14.70
N MET A 155 3.28 15.69 15.25
CA MET A 155 2.43 16.82 15.57
C MET A 155 2.72 17.98 14.61
N ILE A 156 1.68 18.63 14.12
CA ILE A 156 1.83 19.84 13.31
C ILE A 156 1.25 21.03 14.08
N GLU A 157 2.11 22.02 14.28
CA GLU A 157 1.78 23.30 14.91
C GLU A 157 1.67 24.39 13.84
N ASP A 158 1.08 25.53 14.23
CA ASP A 158 0.93 26.69 13.36
C ASP A 158 2.29 27.38 13.06
#